data_AF-A0A0D6EJY9-F1
#
_entry.id   AF-A0A0D6EJY9-F1
#
_cell.length_a   1.000
_cell.length_b   1.000
_cell.length_c   1.000
_cell.angle_alpha   90.00
_cell.angle_beta   90.00
_cell.angle_gamma   90.00
#
_symmetry.space_group_name_H-M   'P 1'
#
loop_
_entity.id
_entity.type
_entity.pdbx_description
1 polymer ?
#
loop_
_entity_poly.entity_id
_entity_poly.type
_entity_poly.pdbx_seq_one_letter_code
_entity_poly.pdbx_strand_id
1 'polypeptide(L)'
;MFRPSARIYSAFRRRRPAQIPRPDDLPRRIGPQLAFTGGVATLAIGSAAYATNKDTEERNKGYLLAWRRNHGTGLQRDLARSRWEDVYERARGWVGSFPGNRLVVILSESWLEMSEAKRTQAGLIALFGGVWLAWRLPQASRFGQYLAHDPLSGRSATLLTSIFSHRTLPHLAFNSIALYSFGTACFAFLDYSEHLPRSTSRYEFLAFFATAGLASSFVSHVWFSRIVAGRLLQIASTPQVRQAIVPSLGASATAGLVVVDLIGLLRGWRMFDHAAHLSGAAMGALWWAYGHDWFERLRVALLQRKH
;
A
#
# COMPACT_ATOMS: atom_id res chain seq x y z
N MET A 1 27.05 -36.49 2.30
CA MET A 1 25.80 -36.75 1.54
C MET A 1 24.63 -36.72 2.53
N PHE A 2 24.14 -35.52 2.87
CA PHE A 2 23.09 -35.34 3.89
C PHE A 2 21.70 -35.55 3.25
N ARG A 3 21.01 -36.64 3.59
CA ARG A 3 19.58 -36.81 3.30
C ARG A 3 18.77 -36.03 4.34
N PRO A 4 17.89 -35.09 3.95
CA PRO A 4 17.00 -34.45 4.91
C PRO A 4 15.96 -35.46 5.40
N SER A 5 15.72 -35.47 6.71
CA SER A 5 14.86 -36.42 7.39
C SER A 5 13.38 -36.23 7.01
N ALA A 6 12.71 -37.34 6.70
CA ALA A 6 11.31 -37.43 6.27
C ALA A 6 10.26 -37.00 7.32
N ARG A 7 10.67 -36.34 8.42
CA ARG A 7 9.79 -35.97 9.55
C ARG A 7 9.12 -34.60 9.42
N ILE A 8 9.55 -33.73 8.50
CA ILE A 8 8.90 -32.42 8.30
C ILE A 8 7.63 -32.52 7.42
N TYR A 9 7.51 -33.57 6.60
CA TYR A 9 6.33 -33.77 5.73
C TYR A 9 5.12 -34.40 6.44
N SER A 10 5.28 -35.04 7.61
CA SER A 10 4.20 -35.82 8.24
C SER A 10 3.24 -34.98 9.09
N ALA A 11 3.59 -33.74 9.45
CA ALA A 11 2.74 -32.88 10.28
C ALA A 11 1.50 -32.30 9.56
N PHE A 12 1.38 -32.46 8.25
CA PHE A 12 0.25 -31.94 7.46
C PHE A 12 -0.86 -32.97 7.17
N ARG A 13 -0.74 -34.22 7.64
CA ARG A 13 -1.56 -35.35 7.15
C ARG A 13 -2.83 -35.68 7.96
N ARG A 14 -3.38 -34.75 8.75
CA ARG A 14 -4.64 -34.96 9.50
C ARG A 14 -5.59 -33.76 9.52
N ARG A 15 -5.83 -33.13 8.36
CA ARG A 15 -7.11 -32.47 8.13
C ARG A 15 -7.92 -33.36 7.20
N ARG A 16 -9.16 -33.71 7.58
CA ARG A 16 -10.14 -34.26 6.63
C ARG A 16 -10.03 -33.42 5.36
N PRO A 17 -9.93 -34.00 4.15
CA PRO A 17 -9.99 -33.20 2.94
C PRO A 17 -11.30 -32.43 3.01
N ALA A 18 -11.21 -31.11 3.18
CA ALA A 18 -12.39 -30.26 3.07
C ALA A 18 -13.02 -30.61 1.72
N GLN A 19 -14.31 -30.95 1.72
CA GLN A 19 -15.07 -31.20 0.49
C GLN A 19 -14.65 -30.18 -0.56
N ILE A 20 -14.21 -30.66 -1.73
CA ILE A 20 -13.82 -29.80 -2.84
C ILE A 20 -15.08 -29.00 -3.18
N PRO A 21 -15.10 -27.66 -3.00
CA PRO A 21 -16.25 -26.86 -3.39
C PRO A 21 -16.45 -27.07 -4.89
N ARG A 22 -17.68 -27.35 -5.30
CA ARG A 22 -18.01 -27.44 -6.72
C ARG A 22 -17.76 -26.07 -7.36
N PRO A 23 -17.52 -25.98 -8.68
CA PRO A 23 -17.36 -24.69 -9.38
C PRO A 23 -18.51 -23.70 -9.16
N ASP A 24 -19.68 -24.18 -8.73
CA ASP A 24 -20.85 -23.38 -8.37
C ASP A 24 -20.83 -22.85 -6.93
N ASP A 25 -19.99 -23.43 -6.06
CA ASP A 25 -19.79 -23.03 -4.66
C ASP A 25 -18.71 -21.94 -4.50
N LEU A 26 -18.02 -21.55 -5.58
CA LEU A 26 -17.05 -20.46 -5.53
C LEU A 26 -17.77 -19.15 -5.23
N PRO A 27 -17.27 -18.32 -4.30
CA PRO A 27 -17.85 -17.02 -4.04
C PRO A 27 -17.72 -16.12 -5.28
N ARG A 28 -18.73 -16.17 -6.17
CA ARG A 28 -18.84 -15.32 -7.37
C ARG A 28 -19.23 -13.89 -7.02
N ARG A 29 -19.65 -13.66 -5.78
CA ARG A 29 -20.10 -12.37 -5.26
C ARG A 29 -18.88 -11.50 -4.96
N ILE A 30 -18.59 -10.57 -5.85
CA ILE A 30 -17.57 -9.51 -5.66
C ILE A 30 -18.08 -8.31 -4.87
N GLY A 31 -19.38 -8.28 -4.55
CA GLY A 31 -20.05 -7.14 -3.93
C GLY A 31 -19.40 -6.69 -2.61
N PRO A 32 -19.13 -7.61 -1.66
CA PRO A 32 -18.46 -7.26 -0.41
C PRO A 32 -17.06 -6.67 -0.63
N GLN A 33 -16.28 -7.21 -1.56
CA GLN A 33 -14.94 -6.76 -1.89
C GLN A 33 -14.98 -5.37 -2.55
N LEU A 34 -15.92 -5.15 -3.47
CA LEU A 34 -16.13 -3.85 -4.10
C LEU A 34 -16.54 -2.79 -3.07
N ALA A 35 -17.51 -3.11 -2.21
CA ALA A 35 -17.97 -2.22 -1.15
C ALA A 35 -16.84 -1.89 -0.15
N PHE A 36 -16.05 -2.90 0.23
CA PHE A 36 -14.89 -2.70 1.09
C PHE A 36 -13.84 -1.81 0.42
N THR A 37 -13.46 -2.10 -0.82
CA THR A 37 -12.48 -1.30 -1.57
C THR A 37 -12.95 0.15 -1.71
N GLY A 38 -14.19 0.38 -2.15
CA GLY A 38 -14.76 1.72 -2.30
C GLY A 38 -14.87 2.47 -0.97
N GLY A 39 -15.34 1.79 0.09
CA GLY A 39 -15.47 2.36 1.42
C GLY A 39 -14.13 2.76 2.04
N VAL A 40 -13.14 1.86 2.03
CA VAL A 40 -11.80 2.14 2.58
C VAL A 40 -11.08 3.20 1.74
N ALA A 41 -11.21 3.17 0.40
CA ALA A 41 -10.65 4.21 -0.46
C ALA A 41 -11.24 5.58 -0.13
N THR A 42 -12.57 5.68 0.00
CA THR A 42 -13.26 6.93 0.35
C THR A 42 -12.81 7.46 1.71
N LEU A 43 -12.73 6.57 2.71
CA LEU A 43 -12.25 6.93 4.04
C LEU A 43 -10.79 7.39 4.03
N ALA A 44 -9.91 6.70 3.30
CA ALA A 44 -8.50 7.06 3.19
C ALA A 44 -8.33 8.45 2.58
N ILE A 45 -9.02 8.73 1.47
CA ILE A 45 -8.94 10.02 0.77
C ILE A 45 -9.55 11.13 1.62
N GLY A 46 -10.77 10.94 2.15
CA GLY A 46 -11.44 11.93 2.99
C GLY A 46 -10.64 12.27 4.23
N SER A 47 -10.07 11.26 4.90
CA SER A 47 -9.23 11.45 6.09
C SER A 47 -7.92 12.16 5.75
N ALA A 48 -7.31 11.85 4.61
CA ALA A 48 -6.09 12.50 4.17
C ALA A 48 -6.32 13.97 3.79
N ALA A 49 -7.43 14.28 3.11
CA ALA A 49 -7.80 15.65 2.78
C ALA A 49 -8.05 16.47 4.06
N TYR A 50 -8.82 15.91 5.01
CA TYR A 50 -9.04 16.51 6.32
C TYR A 50 -7.73 16.72 7.10
N ALA A 51 -6.88 15.69 7.20
CA ALA A 51 -5.61 15.76 7.91
C ALA A 51 -4.67 16.80 7.28
N THR A 52 -4.64 16.90 5.95
CA THR A 52 -3.84 17.92 5.25
C THR A 52 -4.30 19.33 5.62
N ASN A 53 -5.60 19.60 5.58
CA ASN A 53 -6.15 20.90 5.95
C ASN A 53 -5.88 21.23 7.42
N LYS A 54 -6.13 20.28 8.32
CA LYS A 54 -5.90 20.44 9.75
C LYS A 54 -4.43 20.74 10.06
N ASP A 55 -3.50 19.97 9.50
CA ASP A 55 -2.05 20.16 9.70
C ASP A 55 -1.57 21.52 9.15
N THR A 56 -2.18 21.99 8.06
CA THR A 56 -1.91 23.32 7.48
C THR A 56 -2.46 24.44 8.36
N GLU A 57 -3.70 24.30 8.85
CA GLU A 57 -4.39 25.27 9.70
C GLU A 57 -3.71 25.47 11.05
N GLU A 58 -3.22 24.38 11.67
CA GLU A 58 -2.47 24.42 12.93
C GLU A 58 -1.22 25.30 12.82
N ARG A 59 -0.64 25.40 11.62
CA ARG A 59 0.59 26.17 11.35
C ARG A 59 0.32 27.57 10.82
N ASN A 60 -0.83 27.78 10.18
CA ASN A 60 -1.26 29.09 9.71
C ASN A 60 -2.78 29.22 9.80
N LYS A 61 -3.27 29.70 10.95
CA LYS A 61 -4.71 29.89 11.20
C LYS A 61 -5.40 30.82 10.20
N GLY A 62 -4.63 31.70 9.53
CA GLY A 62 -5.12 32.64 8.52
C GLY A 62 -4.97 32.18 7.07
N TYR A 63 -4.55 30.93 6.81
CA TYR A 63 -4.19 30.49 5.46
C TYR A 63 -5.35 30.59 4.47
N LEU A 64 -6.59 30.47 4.95
CA LEU A 64 -7.81 30.66 4.15
C LEU A 64 -7.93 32.09 3.61
N LEU A 65 -7.73 33.08 4.49
CA LEU A 65 -7.81 34.49 4.12
C LEU A 65 -6.62 34.90 3.27
N ALA A 66 -5.44 34.34 3.55
CA ALA A 66 -4.22 34.50 2.75
C ALA A 66 -4.38 33.90 1.35
N TRP A 67 -4.94 32.69 1.25
CA TRP A 67 -5.26 32.03 -0.01
C TRP A 67 -6.27 32.83 -0.85
N ARG A 68 -7.38 33.29 -0.26
CA ARG A 68 -8.35 34.16 -0.96
C ARG A 68 -7.73 35.46 -1.47
N ARG A 69 -6.63 35.89 -0.87
CA ARG A 69 -5.82 37.05 -1.28
C ARG A 69 -4.66 36.67 -2.22
N ASN A 70 -4.67 35.48 -2.83
CA ASN A 70 -3.64 34.94 -3.73
C ASN A 70 -2.23 34.78 -3.12
N HIS A 71 -2.11 34.61 -1.80
CA HIS A 71 -0.82 34.35 -1.16
C HIS A 71 -0.56 32.85 -1.03
N GLY A 72 -0.03 32.25 -2.11
CA GLY A 72 0.57 30.92 -2.12
C GLY A 72 -0.40 29.75 -2.34
N THR A 73 0.02 28.79 -3.18
CA THR A 73 -0.69 27.54 -3.46
C THR A 73 0.31 26.36 -3.40
N GLY A 74 -0.18 25.14 -3.21
CA GLY A 74 0.69 23.97 -3.08
C GLY A 74 1.55 24.00 -1.82
N LEU A 75 2.63 23.23 -1.82
CA LEU A 75 3.53 23.10 -0.67
C LEU A 75 4.22 24.42 -0.36
N GLN A 76 3.92 24.98 0.81
CA GLN A 76 4.54 26.23 1.27
C GLN A 76 5.81 25.92 2.07
N ARG A 77 6.93 26.55 1.69
CA ARG A 77 8.24 26.31 2.32
C ARG A 77 8.24 26.61 3.82
N ASP A 78 7.57 27.68 4.24
CA ASP A 78 7.52 28.07 5.66
C ASP A 78 6.66 27.11 6.48
N LEU A 79 5.55 26.62 5.92
CA LEU A 79 4.70 25.63 6.57
C LEU A 79 5.39 24.27 6.67
N ALA A 80 6.10 23.87 5.61
CA ALA A 80 6.91 22.67 5.60
C ALA A 80 8.08 22.76 6.61
N ARG A 81 8.68 23.95 6.78
CA ARG A 81 9.71 24.21 7.80
C ARG A 81 9.16 24.12 9.22
N SER A 82 8.03 24.76 9.50
CA SER A 82 7.37 24.63 10.81
C SER A 82 7.05 23.16 11.13
N ARG A 83 6.57 22.41 10.14
CA ARG A 83 6.36 20.97 10.29
C ARG A 83 7.65 20.19 10.53
N TRP A 84 8.75 20.61 9.91
CA TRP A 84 10.05 20.00 10.09
C TRP A 84 10.57 20.16 11.52
N GLU A 85 10.36 21.33 12.13
CA GLU A 85 10.68 21.60 13.54
C GLU A 85 9.93 20.64 14.48
N ASP A 86 8.64 20.38 14.24
CA ASP A 86 7.89 19.39 15.04
C ASP A 86 8.41 17.96 14.89
N VAL A 87 8.95 17.61 13.73
CA VAL A 87 9.57 16.28 13.52
C VAL A 87 10.91 16.22 14.27
N TYR A 88 11.69 17.29 14.20
CA TYR A 88 12.95 17.42 14.91
C TYR A 88 12.77 17.31 16.42
N GLU A 89 11.82 18.06 17.00
CA GLU A 89 11.56 18.04 18.44
C GLU A 89 11.10 16.65 18.92
N ARG A 90 10.25 15.96 18.14
CA ARG A 90 9.87 14.57 18.45
C ARG A 90 11.04 13.61 18.40
N ALA A 91 11.90 13.72 17.38
CA ALA A 91 13.09 12.89 17.27
C ALA A 91 14.06 13.17 18.42
N ARG A 92 14.28 14.44 18.77
CA ARG A 92 15.10 14.87 19.90
C ARG A 92 14.59 14.29 21.22
N GLY A 93 13.29 14.37 21.48
CA GLY A 93 12.67 13.79 22.68
C GLY A 93 12.82 12.26 22.73
N TRP A 94 12.67 11.58 21.59
CA TRP A 94 12.88 10.13 21.49
C TRP A 94 14.34 9.76 21.78
N VAL A 95 15.31 10.43 21.16
CA VAL A 95 16.75 10.24 21.43
C VAL A 95 17.06 10.47 22.90
N GLY A 96 16.50 11.53 23.50
CA GLY A 96 16.64 11.84 24.93
C GLY A 96 16.16 10.73 25.86
N SER A 97 15.26 9.85 25.41
CA SER A 97 14.80 8.68 26.17
C SER A 97 15.83 7.53 26.20
N PHE A 98 16.90 7.59 25.40
CA PHE A 98 17.97 6.59 25.32
C PHE A 98 19.36 7.22 25.52
N PRO A 99 19.63 7.81 26.70
CA PRO A 99 20.89 8.51 26.95
C PRO A 99 22.10 7.59 26.74
N GLY A 100 23.13 8.10 26.06
CA GLY A 100 24.37 7.36 25.78
C GLY A 100 24.30 6.33 24.64
N ASN A 101 23.14 6.08 24.04
CA ASN A 101 23.02 5.14 22.93
C ASN A 101 23.38 5.80 21.58
N ARG A 102 24.64 5.64 21.16
CA ARG A 102 25.15 6.19 19.88
C ARG A 102 24.38 5.70 18.66
N LEU A 103 23.87 4.46 18.67
CA LEU A 103 23.12 3.93 17.53
C LEU A 103 21.79 4.66 17.35
N VAL A 104 21.10 4.96 18.46
CA VAL A 104 19.85 5.74 18.44
C VAL A 104 20.09 7.15 17.89
N VAL A 105 21.21 7.78 18.26
CA VAL A 105 21.61 9.09 17.72
C VAL A 105 21.85 9.01 16.21
N ILE A 106 22.74 8.11 15.76
CA ILE A 106 23.11 7.95 14.35
C ILE A 106 21.88 7.66 13.47
N LEU A 107 21.00 6.76 13.92
CA LEU A 107 19.78 6.41 13.18
C LEU A 107 18.80 7.58 13.13
N SER A 108 18.69 8.36 14.20
CA SER A 108 17.83 9.55 14.24
C SER A 108 18.36 10.65 13.34
N GLU A 109 19.66 10.93 13.36
CA GLU A 109 20.31 11.89 12.47
C GLU A 109 20.12 11.49 11.01
N SER A 110 20.42 10.23 10.66
CA SER A 110 20.23 9.70 9.31
C SER A 110 18.78 9.84 8.83
N TRP A 111 17.80 9.57 9.71
CA TRP A 111 16.39 9.74 9.40
C TRP A 111 16.00 11.22 9.25
N LEU A 112 16.60 12.10 10.05
CA LEU A 112 16.31 13.52 10.00
C LEU A 112 16.88 14.18 8.73
N GLU A 113 18.03 13.74 8.24
CA GLU A 113 18.63 14.27 7.01
C GLU A 113 17.84 13.95 5.73
N MET A 114 16.94 12.96 5.78
CA MET A 114 16.10 12.61 4.64
C MET A 114 15.11 13.73 4.27
N SER A 115 14.55 13.70 3.06
CA SER A 115 13.36 14.51 2.75
C SER A 115 12.10 13.92 3.40
N GLU A 116 10.99 14.67 3.48
CA GLU A 116 9.74 14.11 4.00
C GLU A 116 9.24 12.92 3.17
N ALA A 117 9.43 12.98 1.85
CA ALA A 117 9.14 11.86 0.95
C ALA A 117 9.92 10.61 1.37
N LYS A 118 11.24 10.74 1.53
CA LYS A 118 12.16 9.66 1.86
C LYS A 118 11.88 9.06 3.24
N ARG A 119 11.59 9.90 4.24
CA ARG A 119 11.09 9.44 5.54
C ARG A 119 9.79 8.65 5.42
N THR A 120 8.81 9.18 4.68
CA THR A 120 7.51 8.50 4.53
C THR A 120 7.69 7.12 3.88
N GLN A 121 8.51 7.03 2.84
CA GLN A 121 8.83 5.77 2.16
C GLN A 121 9.62 4.82 3.05
N ALA A 122 10.64 5.29 3.75
CA ALA A 122 11.44 4.47 4.65
C ALA A 122 10.58 3.92 5.81
N GLY A 123 9.62 4.70 6.32
CA GLY A 123 8.63 4.23 7.29
C GLY A 123 7.73 3.11 6.75
N LEU A 124 7.25 3.22 5.51
CA LEU A 124 6.50 2.15 4.84
C LEU A 124 7.37 0.90 4.60
N ILE A 125 8.62 1.07 4.17
CA ILE A 125 9.56 -0.04 3.96
C ILE A 125 9.87 -0.75 5.29
N ALA A 126 10.07 0.01 6.37
CA ALA A 126 10.24 -0.55 7.71
C ALA A 126 9.00 -1.36 8.13
N LEU A 127 7.79 -0.87 7.83
CA LEU A 127 6.55 -1.61 8.05
C LEU A 127 6.51 -2.91 7.22
N PHE A 128 6.85 -2.86 5.93
CA PHE A 128 6.90 -4.06 5.09
C PHE A 128 7.92 -5.08 5.64
N GLY A 129 9.10 -4.61 6.05
CA GLY A 129 10.14 -5.41 6.66
C GLY A 129 9.69 -6.06 7.97
N GLY A 130 8.99 -5.31 8.83
CA GLY A 130 8.40 -5.83 10.06
C GLY A 130 7.36 -6.93 9.80
N VAL A 131 6.46 -6.72 8.82
CA VAL A 131 5.49 -7.74 8.41
C VAL A 131 6.19 -8.97 7.82
N TRP A 132 7.24 -8.77 7.00
CA TRP A 132 8.05 -9.86 6.45
C TRP A 132 8.81 -10.65 7.52
N LEU A 133 9.32 -9.98 8.57
CA LEU A 133 9.93 -10.65 9.72
C LEU A 133 8.89 -11.43 10.52
N ALA A 134 7.68 -10.90 10.67
CA ALA A 134 6.58 -11.62 11.31
C ALA A 134 6.23 -12.93 10.59
N TRP A 135 6.39 -12.99 9.26
CA TRP A 135 6.26 -14.24 8.48
C TRP A 135 7.30 -15.31 8.84
N ARG A 136 8.42 -14.95 9.48
CA ARG A 136 9.49 -15.89 9.89
C ARG A 136 9.23 -16.54 11.24
N LEU A 137 8.26 -16.03 12.00
CA LEU A 137 7.90 -16.60 13.28
C LEU A 137 7.10 -17.91 13.09
N PRO A 138 7.24 -18.92 13.96
CA PRO A 138 6.51 -20.19 13.85
C PRO A 138 4.97 -20.02 13.83
N GLN A 139 4.48 -18.96 14.44
CA GLN A 139 3.04 -18.63 14.52
C GLN A 139 2.50 -17.92 13.27
N ALA A 140 3.35 -17.61 12.28
CA ALA A 140 2.98 -16.92 11.05
C ALA A 140 1.84 -17.62 10.29
N SER A 141 1.69 -18.94 10.43
CA SER A 141 0.59 -19.69 9.81
C SER A 141 -0.80 -19.27 10.32
N ARG A 142 -0.92 -18.81 11.58
CA ARG A 142 -2.20 -18.38 12.18
C ARG A 142 -2.59 -16.96 11.78
N PHE A 143 -1.61 -16.06 11.69
CA PHE A 143 -1.82 -14.66 11.33
C PHE A 143 -1.75 -14.41 9.82
N GLY A 144 -1.03 -15.26 9.08
CA GLY A 144 -0.80 -15.13 7.65
C GLY A 144 -2.07 -15.17 6.79
N GLN A 145 -3.12 -15.83 7.27
CA GLN A 145 -4.45 -15.81 6.63
C GLN A 145 -5.13 -14.44 6.63
N TYR A 146 -4.64 -13.50 7.44
CA TYR A 146 -5.07 -12.11 7.52
C TYR A 146 -4.10 -11.15 6.86
N LEU A 147 -2.92 -11.62 6.43
CA LEU A 147 -1.87 -10.79 5.81
C LEU A 147 -1.69 -11.08 4.31
N ALA A 148 -2.07 -12.27 3.85
CA ALA A 148 -2.08 -12.61 2.43
C ALA A 148 -3.52 -12.67 1.91
N HIS A 149 -3.78 -12.05 0.76
CA HIS A 149 -5.09 -12.09 0.15
C HIS A 149 -5.32 -13.40 -0.61
N ASP A 150 -6.23 -14.23 -0.10
CA ASP A 150 -6.76 -15.39 -0.80
C ASP A 150 -8.11 -15.03 -1.44
N PRO A 151 -8.22 -14.96 -2.78
CA PRO A 151 -9.46 -14.60 -3.46
C PRO A 151 -10.64 -15.54 -3.16
N LEU A 152 -10.37 -16.78 -2.74
CA LEU A 152 -11.41 -17.76 -2.41
C LEU A 152 -11.86 -17.70 -0.95
N SER A 153 -11.14 -16.96 -0.11
CA SER A 153 -11.44 -16.88 1.32
C SER A 153 -12.67 -16.02 1.67
N GLY A 154 -13.16 -15.20 0.74
CA GLY A 154 -14.22 -14.22 0.98
C GLY A 154 -13.83 -13.05 1.90
N ARG A 155 -12.58 -13.01 2.39
CA ARG A 155 -12.12 -11.96 3.31
C ARG A 155 -11.79 -10.70 2.52
N SER A 156 -12.58 -9.65 2.73
CA SER A 156 -12.34 -8.35 2.06
C SER A 156 -11.19 -7.58 2.72
N ALA A 157 -11.04 -7.68 4.05
CA ALA A 157 -9.98 -7.01 4.80
C ALA A 157 -8.57 -7.35 4.30
N THR A 158 -8.37 -8.54 3.74
CA THR A 158 -7.07 -8.96 3.24
C THR A 158 -6.66 -8.26 1.96
N LEU A 159 -7.58 -7.58 1.26
CA LEU A 159 -7.25 -6.70 0.12
C LEU A 159 -6.37 -5.52 0.54
N LEU A 160 -6.56 -5.04 1.77
CA LEU A 160 -5.77 -3.94 2.35
C LEU A 160 -4.46 -4.46 2.96
N THR A 161 -4.54 -5.50 3.79
CA THR A 161 -3.36 -5.98 4.53
C THR A 161 -2.34 -6.64 3.62
N SER A 162 -2.74 -7.19 2.47
CA SER A 162 -1.82 -7.74 1.46
C SER A 162 -0.92 -6.68 0.83
N ILE A 163 -1.30 -5.40 0.85
CA ILE A 163 -0.48 -4.29 0.34
C ILE A 163 0.83 -4.18 1.14
N PHE A 164 0.80 -4.52 2.43
CA PHE A 164 1.95 -4.39 3.34
C PHE A 164 2.73 -5.70 3.51
N SER A 165 2.26 -6.81 2.92
CA SER A 165 2.73 -8.15 3.24
C SER A 165 3.47 -8.82 2.07
N HIS A 166 4.69 -9.27 2.33
CA HIS A 166 5.57 -9.88 1.33
C HIS A 166 6.03 -11.25 1.82
N ARG A 167 5.89 -12.30 1.00
CA ARG A 167 6.34 -13.67 1.37
C ARG A 167 7.82 -13.92 1.10
N THR A 168 8.35 -13.35 0.02
CA THR A 168 9.72 -13.60 -0.43
C THR A 168 10.56 -12.33 -0.29
N LEU A 169 11.86 -12.50 -0.04
CA LEU A 169 12.79 -11.38 0.06
C LEU A 169 12.93 -10.60 -1.26
N PRO A 170 13.01 -11.24 -2.45
CA PRO A 170 13.05 -10.51 -3.71
C PRO A 170 11.82 -9.63 -3.93
N HIS A 171 10.62 -10.13 -3.61
CA HIS A 171 9.39 -9.33 -3.74
C HIS A 171 9.40 -8.10 -2.82
N LEU A 172 9.82 -8.28 -1.57
CA LEU A 172 10.02 -7.17 -0.63
C LEU A 172 11.04 -6.15 -1.17
N ALA A 173 12.16 -6.62 -1.70
CA ALA A 173 13.24 -5.77 -2.21
C ALA A 173 12.78 -4.94 -3.42
N PHE A 174 12.17 -5.57 -4.43
CA PHE A 174 11.70 -4.87 -5.62
C PHE A 174 10.62 -3.82 -5.30
N ASN A 175 9.63 -4.17 -4.47
CA ASN A 175 8.60 -3.21 -4.04
C ASN A 175 9.20 -2.06 -3.23
N SER A 176 10.18 -2.34 -2.36
CA SER A 176 10.85 -1.30 -1.57
C SER A 176 11.66 -0.35 -2.44
N ILE A 177 12.41 -0.88 -3.43
CA ILE A 177 13.17 -0.07 -4.40
C ILE A 177 12.21 0.78 -5.24
N ALA A 178 11.13 0.18 -5.76
CA ALA A 178 10.13 0.90 -6.53
C ALA A 178 9.49 2.02 -5.70
N LEU A 179 9.04 1.72 -4.48
CA LEU A 179 8.45 2.71 -3.59
C LEU A 179 9.42 3.85 -3.29
N TYR A 180 10.69 3.55 -2.95
CA TYR A 180 11.70 4.55 -2.61
C TYR A 180 12.09 5.43 -3.80
N SER A 181 12.15 4.87 -5.00
CA SER A 181 12.47 5.62 -6.22
C SER A 181 11.27 6.44 -6.71
N PHE A 182 10.18 5.78 -7.09
CA PHE A 182 9.01 6.42 -7.71
C PHE A 182 8.23 7.31 -6.74
N GLY A 183 8.20 6.97 -5.45
CA GLY A 183 7.48 7.79 -4.48
C GLY A 183 8.08 9.19 -4.33
N THR A 184 9.37 9.39 -4.66
CA THR A 184 9.99 10.73 -4.60
C THR A 184 9.43 11.62 -5.70
N ALA A 185 9.30 11.07 -6.92
CA ALA A 185 8.67 11.76 -8.04
C ALA A 185 7.18 12.01 -7.79
N CYS A 186 6.49 11.05 -7.16
CA CYS A 186 5.10 11.23 -6.74
C CYS A 186 4.97 12.40 -5.75
N PHE A 187 5.79 12.47 -4.70
CA PHE A 187 5.78 13.62 -3.79
C PHE A 187 5.99 14.95 -4.51
N ALA A 188 6.99 15.03 -5.40
CA ALA A 188 7.25 16.25 -6.17
C ALA A 188 6.04 16.70 -7.01
N PHE A 189 5.27 15.74 -7.55
CA PHE A 189 4.01 16.04 -8.24
C PHE A 189 2.93 16.53 -7.27
N LEU A 190 2.74 15.85 -6.13
CA LEU A 190 1.71 16.19 -5.14
C LEU A 190 1.98 17.51 -4.39
N ASP A 191 3.24 17.96 -4.38
CA ASP A 191 3.65 19.24 -3.79
C ASP A 191 3.12 20.44 -4.57
N TYR A 192 2.85 20.29 -5.86
CA TYR A 192 2.22 21.31 -6.67
C TYR A 192 0.70 21.29 -6.47
N SER A 193 0.06 22.46 -6.37
CA SER A 193 -1.40 22.61 -6.40
C SER A 193 -1.71 24.08 -6.68
N GLU A 194 -2.80 24.34 -7.39
CA GLU A 194 -3.34 25.70 -7.61
C GLU A 194 -4.46 26.04 -6.61
N HIS A 195 -4.88 25.08 -5.78
CA HIS A 195 -6.12 25.18 -5.00
C HIS A 195 -5.92 25.67 -3.58
N LEU A 196 -5.05 25.06 -2.78
CA LEU A 196 -4.84 25.47 -1.39
C LEU A 196 -3.36 25.33 -1.03
N PRO A 197 -2.83 26.21 -0.15
CA PRO A 197 -1.53 25.97 0.44
C PRO A 197 -1.58 24.69 1.29
N ARG A 198 -0.44 24.01 1.42
CA ARG A 198 -0.30 22.85 2.29
C ARG A 198 1.05 22.87 3.02
N SER A 199 1.07 22.30 4.21
CA SER A 199 2.29 22.03 5.00
C SER A 199 2.99 20.74 4.58
N THR A 200 2.27 19.79 3.99
CA THR A 200 2.77 18.47 3.62
C THR A 200 1.91 17.80 2.55
N SER A 201 2.55 16.98 1.71
CA SER A 201 1.90 16.09 0.74
C SER A 201 1.81 14.64 1.24
N ARG A 202 2.34 14.37 2.44
CA ARG A 202 2.41 13.02 3.02
C ARG A 202 1.06 12.31 3.12
N TYR A 203 0.02 13.02 3.54
CA TYR A 203 -1.30 12.41 3.72
C TYR A 203 -1.91 11.97 2.39
N GLU A 204 -1.80 12.81 1.37
CA GLU A 204 -2.27 12.48 0.02
C GLU A 204 -1.47 11.32 -0.56
N PHE A 205 -0.13 11.33 -0.41
CA PHE A 205 0.71 10.22 -0.84
C PHE A 205 0.29 8.88 -0.21
N LEU A 206 0.00 8.88 1.10
CA LEU A 206 -0.44 7.67 1.81
C LEU A 206 -1.84 7.22 1.37
N ALA A 207 -2.76 8.16 1.10
CA ALA A 207 -4.08 7.84 0.55
C ALA A 207 -3.97 7.29 -0.88
N PHE A 208 -3.15 7.89 -1.74
CA PHE A 208 -2.84 7.39 -3.07
C PHE A 208 -2.24 5.97 -2.98
N PHE A 209 -1.22 5.75 -2.15
CA PHE A 209 -0.61 4.45 -1.95
C PHE A 209 -1.63 3.38 -1.53
N ALA A 210 -2.47 3.69 -0.53
CA ALA A 210 -3.49 2.77 -0.03
C ALA A 210 -4.58 2.48 -1.08
N THR A 211 -5.06 3.50 -1.78
CA THR A 211 -6.13 3.38 -2.79
C THR A 211 -5.66 2.65 -4.03
N ALA A 212 -4.46 2.95 -4.52
CA ALA A 212 -3.82 2.23 -5.64
C ALA A 212 -3.56 0.77 -5.28
N GLY A 213 -3.04 0.50 -4.08
CA GLY A 213 -2.85 -0.88 -3.62
C GLY A 213 -4.18 -1.63 -3.46
N LEU A 214 -5.23 -0.99 -2.92
CA LEU A 214 -6.56 -1.60 -2.78
C LEU A 214 -7.21 -1.91 -4.13
N ALA A 215 -7.14 -0.98 -5.07
CA ALA A 215 -7.64 -1.18 -6.44
C ALA A 215 -6.89 -2.33 -7.11
N SER A 216 -5.56 -2.38 -6.93
CA SER A 216 -4.72 -3.45 -7.48
C SER A 216 -5.08 -4.83 -6.91
N SER A 217 -5.20 -4.92 -5.58
CA SER A 217 -5.64 -6.14 -4.89
C SER A 217 -7.04 -6.56 -5.34
N PHE A 218 -7.97 -5.61 -5.54
CA PHE A 218 -9.33 -5.90 -5.99
C PHE A 218 -9.37 -6.40 -7.44
N VAL A 219 -8.64 -5.77 -8.35
CA VAL A 219 -8.57 -6.22 -9.75
C VAL A 219 -7.95 -7.62 -9.82
N SER A 220 -6.87 -7.87 -9.07
CA SER A 220 -6.29 -9.21 -8.96
C SER A 220 -7.28 -10.22 -8.40
N HIS A 221 -8.02 -9.87 -7.34
CA HIS A 221 -9.10 -10.69 -6.80
C HIS A 221 -10.14 -11.06 -7.86
N VAL A 222 -10.62 -10.08 -8.64
CA VAL A 222 -11.63 -10.28 -9.69
C VAL A 222 -11.06 -11.13 -10.82
N TRP A 223 -9.84 -10.83 -11.29
CA TRP A 223 -9.16 -11.58 -12.33
C TRP A 223 -9.01 -13.05 -11.93
N PHE A 224 -8.50 -13.29 -10.72
CA PHE A 224 -8.31 -14.63 -10.22
C PHE A 224 -9.65 -15.37 -10.07
N SER A 225 -10.60 -14.79 -9.34
CA SER A 225 -11.87 -15.44 -9.03
C SER A 225 -12.73 -15.75 -10.26
N ARG A 226 -12.70 -14.90 -11.29
CA ARG A 226 -13.55 -15.04 -12.48
C ARG A 226 -12.88 -15.75 -13.65
N ILE A 227 -11.60 -15.48 -13.89
CA ILE A 227 -10.91 -15.95 -15.09
C ILE A 227 -10.08 -17.19 -14.78
N VAL A 228 -9.34 -17.16 -13.68
CA VAL A 228 -8.34 -18.20 -13.37
C VAL A 228 -8.96 -19.37 -12.61
N ALA A 229 -9.72 -19.10 -11.54
CA ALA A 229 -10.26 -20.12 -10.63
C ALA A 229 -11.21 -21.09 -11.35
N GLY A 230 -12.10 -20.57 -12.21
CA GLY A 230 -13.02 -21.38 -13.00
C GLY A 230 -12.31 -22.34 -13.95
N ARG A 231 -11.25 -21.89 -14.63
CA ARG A 231 -10.46 -22.71 -15.55
C ARG A 231 -9.57 -23.73 -14.83
N LEU A 232 -8.97 -23.35 -13.70
CA LEU A 232 -8.11 -24.26 -12.92
C LEU A 232 -8.88 -25.40 -12.25
N LEU A 233 -10.06 -25.12 -11.71
CA LEU A 233 -10.91 -26.13 -11.06
C LEU A 233 -11.52 -27.11 -12.06
N GLN A 234 -11.63 -26.74 -13.34
CA GLN A 234 -12.02 -27.65 -14.42
C GLN A 234 -10.91 -28.63 -14.82
N ILE A 235 -9.64 -28.25 -14.63
CA ILE A 235 -8.48 -29.02 -15.12
C ILE A 235 -7.83 -29.87 -14.01
N ALA A 236 -7.76 -29.36 -12.77
CA ALA A 236 -7.12 -30.09 -11.69
C ALA A 236 -7.63 -29.65 -10.31
N SER A 237 -8.46 -30.50 -9.70
CA SER A 237 -9.04 -30.31 -8.36
C SER A 237 -8.14 -30.84 -7.24
N THR A 238 -6.81 -30.70 -7.36
CA THR A 238 -5.87 -31.17 -6.34
C THR A 238 -5.45 -30.08 -5.34
N PRO A 239 -5.19 -30.43 -4.07
CA PRO A 239 -4.70 -29.48 -3.06
C PRO A 239 -3.41 -28.73 -3.45
N GLN A 240 -2.57 -29.36 -4.28
CA GLN A 240 -1.33 -28.78 -4.81
C GLN A 240 -1.60 -27.62 -5.77
N VAL A 241 -2.64 -27.71 -6.60
CA VAL A 241 -3.06 -26.64 -7.51
C VAL A 241 -3.56 -25.43 -6.74
N ARG A 242 -4.21 -25.63 -5.59
CA ARG A 242 -4.62 -24.54 -4.69
C ARG A 242 -3.47 -23.83 -4.00
N GLN A 243 -2.37 -24.53 -3.71
CA GLN A 243 -1.17 -23.89 -3.16
C GLN A 243 -0.37 -23.14 -4.23
N ALA A 244 -0.54 -23.52 -5.50
CA ALA A 244 0.01 -22.81 -6.65
C ALA A 244 -0.82 -21.58 -7.05
N ILE A 245 -2.01 -21.37 -6.44
CA ILE A 245 -2.74 -20.11 -6.48
C ILE A 245 -1.95 -19.12 -5.61
N VAL A 246 -1.06 -18.38 -6.26
CA VAL A 246 -0.27 -17.36 -5.59
C VAL A 246 -1.24 -16.28 -5.11
N PRO A 247 -1.24 -15.90 -3.82
CA PRO A 247 -2.02 -14.77 -3.32
C PRO A 247 -1.67 -13.52 -4.13
N SER A 248 -2.64 -12.64 -4.32
CA SER A 248 -2.40 -11.30 -4.87
C SER A 248 -1.28 -10.63 -4.07
N LEU A 249 -0.11 -10.50 -4.70
CA LEU A 249 1.08 -9.88 -4.15
C LEU A 249 0.99 -8.41 -4.56
N GLY A 250 0.61 -7.54 -3.63
CA GLY A 250 0.27 -6.13 -3.89
C GLY A 250 1.20 -5.41 -4.86
N ALA A 251 0.63 -4.52 -5.67
CA ALA A 251 1.30 -3.94 -6.81
C ALA A 251 2.30 -2.84 -6.45
N SER A 252 3.52 -2.95 -7.00
CA SER A 252 4.36 -1.79 -7.34
C SER A 252 4.75 -1.91 -8.81
N ALA A 253 4.05 -1.19 -9.69
CA ALA A 253 4.35 -1.20 -11.12
C ALA A 253 5.37 -0.12 -11.46
N THR A 254 6.48 -0.51 -12.07
CA THR A 254 7.45 0.40 -12.71
C THR A 254 7.25 0.34 -14.22
N ALA A 255 7.64 1.38 -14.97
CA ALA A 255 7.46 1.40 -16.43
C ALA A 255 8.10 0.19 -17.15
N GLY A 256 9.24 -0.31 -16.64
CA GLY A 256 9.86 -1.53 -17.15
C GLY A 256 9.11 -2.82 -16.78
N LEU A 257 8.43 -2.84 -15.63
CA LEU A 257 7.56 -3.96 -15.22
C LEU A 257 6.28 -4.01 -16.04
N VAL A 258 5.69 -2.87 -16.44
CA VAL A 258 4.46 -2.86 -17.26
C VAL A 258 4.66 -3.62 -18.59
N VAL A 259 5.80 -3.46 -19.26
CA VAL A 259 6.09 -4.20 -20.51
C VAL A 259 6.25 -5.71 -20.24
N VAL A 260 6.95 -6.07 -19.17
CA VAL A 260 7.10 -7.48 -18.73
C VAL A 260 5.76 -8.07 -18.30
N ASP A 261 4.88 -7.27 -17.71
CA ASP A 261 3.55 -7.67 -17.26
C ASP A 261 2.59 -7.88 -18.45
N LEU A 262 2.68 -7.04 -19.48
CA LEU A 262 1.95 -7.23 -20.73
C LEU A 262 2.39 -8.51 -21.45
N ILE A 263 3.70 -8.75 -21.56
CA ILE A 263 4.24 -9.99 -22.15
C ILE A 263 3.87 -11.21 -21.29
N GLY A 264 3.96 -11.08 -19.96
CA GLY A 264 3.62 -12.13 -19.02
C GLY A 264 2.14 -12.51 -19.06
N LEU A 265 1.22 -11.53 -19.19
CA LEU A 265 -0.21 -11.76 -19.42
C LEU A 265 -0.46 -12.49 -20.74
N LEU A 266 0.17 -12.04 -21.82
CA LEU A 266 0.02 -12.65 -23.14
C LEU A 266 0.59 -14.08 -23.22
N ARG A 267 1.67 -14.35 -22.47
CA ARG A 267 2.35 -15.66 -22.45
C ARG A 267 1.98 -16.56 -21.27
N GLY A 268 1.06 -16.13 -20.41
CA GLY A 268 0.56 -16.91 -19.27
C GLY A 268 1.60 -17.18 -18.19
N TRP A 269 2.59 -16.30 -18.00
CA TRP A 269 3.59 -16.44 -16.95
C TRP A 269 2.94 -16.30 -15.56
N ARG A 270 3.35 -17.15 -14.61
CA ARG A 270 2.76 -17.23 -13.26
C ARG A 270 3.66 -16.69 -12.15
N MET A 271 4.83 -16.16 -12.52
CA MET A 271 5.84 -15.73 -11.55
C MET A 271 5.48 -14.38 -10.89
N PHE A 272 4.58 -13.58 -11.51
CA PHE A 272 4.15 -12.26 -11.05
C PHE A 272 2.64 -12.06 -11.20
N ASP A 273 2.04 -11.22 -10.33
CA ASP A 273 0.63 -10.83 -10.43
C ASP A 273 0.45 -9.64 -11.38
N HIS A 274 0.48 -9.95 -12.67
CA HIS A 274 0.44 -8.96 -13.74
C HIS A 274 -0.84 -8.10 -13.74
N ALA A 275 -1.98 -8.65 -13.30
CA ALA A 275 -3.24 -7.92 -13.21
C ALA A 275 -3.20 -6.85 -12.12
N ALA A 276 -2.59 -7.17 -10.97
CA ALA A 276 -2.34 -6.19 -9.92
C ALA A 276 -1.42 -5.06 -10.42
N HIS A 277 -0.34 -5.38 -11.12
CA HIS A 277 0.60 -4.36 -11.60
C HIS A 277 -0.01 -3.42 -12.64
N LEU A 278 -0.72 -3.95 -13.63
CA LEU A 278 -1.33 -3.13 -14.68
C LEU A 278 -2.42 -2.20 -14.11
N SER A 279 -3.21 -2.69 -13.16
CA SER A 279 -4.21 -1.86 -12.48
C SER A 279 -3.59 -0.81 -11.56
N GLY A 280 -2.48 -1.12 -10.88
CA GLY A 280 -1.70 -0.14 -10.13
C GLY A 280 -1.14 0.97 -11.01
N ALA A 281 -0.58 0.63 -12.17
CA ALA A 281 -0.09 1.60 -13.15
C ALA A 281 -1.24 2.48 -13.70
N ALA A 282 -2.37 1.87 -14.05
CA ALA A 282 -3.56 2.59 -14.49
C ALA A 282 -4.08 3.53 -13.40
N MET A 283 -4.11 3.11 -12.13
CA MET A 283 -4.53 3.96 -11.02
C MET A 283 -3.55 5.12 -10.80
N GLY A 284 -2.24 4.91 -10.96
CA GLY A 284 -1.25 5.97 -10.96
C GLY A 284 -1.51 7.02 -12.04
N ALA A 285 -1.78 6.58 -13.27
CA ALA A 285 -2.13 7.48 -14.38
C ALA A 285 -3.45 8.23 -14.13
N LEU A 286 -4.47 7.55 -13.60
CA LEU A 286 -5.74 8.17 -13.21
C LEU A 286 -5.56 9.20 -12.09
N TRP A 287 -4.69 8.92 -11.12
CA TRP A 287 -4.40 9.86 -10.04
C TRP A 287 -3.69 11.10 -10.57
N TRP A 288 -2.72 10.91 -11.47
CA TRP A 288 -2.02 12.00 -12.13
C TRP A 288 -2.96 12.87 -12.98
N ALA A 289 -3.85 12.25 -13.77
CA ALA A 289 -4.76 12.96 -14.67
C ALA A 289 -5.92 13.65 -13.93
N TYR A 290 -6.45 13.05 -12.87
CA TYR A 290 -7.68 13.51 -12.21
C TYR A 290 -7.63 13.47 -10.68
N GLY A 291 -6.98 12.45 -10.11
CA GLY A 291 -7.06 12.18 -8.67
C GLY A 291 -6.49 13.30 -7.80
N HIS A 292 -5.35 13.87 -8.18
CA HIS A 292 -4.72 14.95 -7.42
C HIS A 292 -5.59 16.23 -7.42
N ASP A 293 -6.03 16.66 -8.59
CA ASP A 293 -6.91 17.82 -8.73
C ASP A 293 -8.28 17.60 -8.05
N TRP A 294 -8.82 16.38 -8.09
CA TRP A 294 -10.02 16.02 -7.32
C TRP A 294 -9.78 16.04 -5.80
N PHE A 295 -8.63 15.54 -5.33
CA PHE A 295 -8.24 15.58 -3.92
C PHE A 295 -8.14 17.02 -3.41
N GLU A 296 -7.56 17.92 -4.20
CA GLU A 296 -7.44 19.33 -3.87
C GLU A 296 -8.81 20.04 -3.84
N ARG A 297 -9.71 19.76 -4.78
CA ARG A 297 -11.11 20.23 -4.70
C ARG A 297 -11.84 19.72 -3.46
N LEU A 298 -11.61 18.45 -3.08
CA LEU A 298 -12.18 17.91 -1.85
C LEU A 298 -11.67 18.66 -0.63
N ARG A 299 -10.38 19.01 -0.58
CA ARG A 299 -9.82 19.86 0.49
C ARG A 299 -10.51 21.22 0.55
N VAL A 300 -10.74 21.88 -0.58
CA VAL A 300 -11.50 23.14 -0.64
C VAL A 300 -12.91 22.96 -0.08
N ALA A 301 -13.62 21.93 -0.52
CA ALA A 301 -14.99 21.67 -0.08
C ALA A 301 -15.10 21.36 1.43
N LEU A 302 -14.16 20.58 1.99
CA LEU A 302 -14.13 20.29 3.42
C LEU A 302 -13.90 21.53 4.27
N LEU A 303 -13.12 22.47 3.76
CA LEU A 303 -12.77 23.71 4.45
C LEU A 303 -13.93 24.72 4.42
N GLN A 304 -14.65 24.82 3.30
CA GLN A 304 -15.84 25.65 3.15
C GLN A 304 -17.00 25.20 4.06
N ARG A 305 -17.09 23.91 4.41
CA ARG A 305 -18.13 23.43 5.34
C ARG A 305 -17.85 23.79 6.80
N LYS A 306 -16.61 24.17 7.12
CA LYS A 306 -16.18 24.48 8.49
C LYS A 306 -16.51 25.94 8.89
N HIS A 307 -16.74 26.81 7.92
CA HIS A 307 -16.96 28.26 8.07
C HIS A 307 -18.25 28.69 7.40
#